data_AF-A0A2U1NWH4-F1
#
_entry.id   AF-A0A2U1NWH4-F1
#
_cell.length_a   1.000
_cell.length_b   1.000
_cell.length_c   1.000
_cell.angle_alpha   90.00
_cell.angle_beta   90.00
_cell.angle_gamma   90.00
#
_symmetry.space_group_name_H-M   'P 1'
#
loop_
_entity.id
_entity.type
_entity.pdbx_description
1 polymer ?
#
loop_
_entity_poly.entity_id
_entity_poly.type
_entity_poly.pdbx_seq_one_letter_code
_entity_poly.pdbx_strand_id
1 'polypeptide(L)'
;MVNMDTLSGDLFYDILRRLDGATLATASCACASFNAISKEERLWEDICSSTWPSTKRDDVKSLILSTGGFKKFYADCFPLIVNKDVPEFKWRDNPEYPEEWTEAEYYGDYDELEKVSPSDFVSIVDIQYKEKTICSKVIWGIPNANAYNGWFSDCPFRIDLFSYSRDDDHAGEVTLSVSDGLPPVTSIEGERKEGKLWQELRDGIRLSWIIVNTKAKQAANLSSWCALDGQRHWPTNQDFLLHFGTIVPAKDILPCQLIKCIITMKFRVTHVEGSGTHTTLNLTELCMQLGDMEGAHVNGRNSLFVLKEALRCDRSKDYGLLIESCRLYSKVQSQIKEEKVLYENREKFGPDGQVGRHSQSHLSGEVTLSVSDGLPPVTSIEGERKEGKLWQELRDGIRLSWIIVNTKAKQAANLSSWCALDGQRHWPTNQDFLLHFGTIVPAKDILPCQLIKCIITMKFRVTHVEGSGTHTTLNLTELCMQLGDMEGAHVNGRNSLFVLKEALRCDRSKDYGLLIESCRLYSKVQSQIKEEKVRYENREKSGPDGRVGRHSQLRLSGNSFQFLHS
;
A
#
# COMPACT_ATOMS: atom_id res chain seq x y z
N MET A 1 32.12 5.71 49.81
CA MET A 1 31.51 4.49 49.26
C MET A 1 30.59 3.93 50.32
N VAL A 2 29.27 4.02 50.13
CA VAL A 2 28.32 3.30 50.99
C VAL A 2 28.47 1.82 50.64
N ASN A 3 28.73 0.98 51.64
CA ASN A 3 28.93 -0.44 51.43
C ASN A 3 27.55 -1.09 51.12
N MET A 4 27.31 -1.44 49.86
CA MET A 4 26.04 -2.03 49.40
C MET A 4 25.81 -3.45 49.93
N ASP A 5 26.81 -4.05 50.57
CA ASP A 5 26.73 -5.40 51.14
C ASP A 5 25.78 -5.54 52.35
N THR A 6 25.14 -4.44 52.79
CA THR A 6 24.24 -4.42 53.97
C THR A 6 22.74 -4.38 53.64
N LEU A 7 22.34 -4.15 52.38
CA LEU A 7 20.93 -4.19 51.99
C LEU A 7 20.50 -5.62 51.67
N SER A 8 19.28 -6.00 52.10
CA SER A 8 18.69 -7.29 51.76
C SER A 8 18.36 -7.37 50.26
N GLY A 9 18.40 -8.59 49.71
CA GLY A 9 18.03 -8.84 48.31
C GLY A 9 16.62 -8.35 47.96
N ASP A 10 15.69 -8.41 48.91
CA ASP A 10 14.31 -7.93 48.74
C ASP A 10 14.25 -6.42 48.51
N LEU A 11 15.05 -5.64 49.24
CA LEU A 11 15.12 -4.18 49.02
C LEU A 11 15.73 -3.85 47.66
N PHE A 12 16.73 -4.61 47.21
CA PHE A 12 17.26 -4.45 45.87
C PHE A 12 16.22 -4.80 44.80
N TYR A 13 15.44 -5.85 45.00
CA TYR A 13 14.36 -6.20 44.09
C TYR A 13 13.31 -5.08 43.99
N ASP A 14 12.87 -4.54 45.13
CA ASP A 14 11.89 -3.44 45.18
C ASP A 14 12.41 -2.15 44.52
N ILE A 15 13.69 -1.85 44.65
CA ILE A 15 14.33 -0.71 43.97
C ILE A 15 14.37 -0.97 42.46
N LEU A 16 14.89 -2.14 42.04
CA LEU A 16 15.08 -2.47 40.63
C LEU A 16 13.76 -2.56 39.86
N ARG A 17 12.68 -3.00 40.51
CA ARG A 17 11.33 -3.07 39.92
C ARG A 17 10.75 -1.69 39.55
N ARG A 18 11.23 -0.61 40.15
CA ARG A 18 10.76 0.75 39.88
C ARG A 18 11.56 1.47 38.79
N LEU A 19 12.64 0.87 38.32
CA LEU A 19 13.48 1.44 37.27
C LEU A 19 12.85 1.22 35.89
N ASP A 20 13.04 2.17 34.99
CA ASP A 20 12.77 1.94 33.57
C ASP A 20 13.78 0.92 33.00
N GLY A 21 13.44 0.29 31.86
CA GLY A 21 14.26 -0.78 31.32
C GLY A 21 15.68 -0.37 30.91
N ALA A 22 15.92 0.87 30.49
CA ALA A 22 17.26 1.33 30.16
C ALA A 22 18.12 1.50 31.43
N THR A 23 17.53 2.04 32.50
CA THR A 23 18.20 2.16 33.80
C THR A 23 18.42 0.80 34.45
N LEU A 24 17.46 -0.13 34.37
CA LEU A 24 17.61 -1.51 34.85
C LEU A 24 18.75 -2.25 34.14
N ALA A 25 18.85 -2.10 32.80
CA ALA A 25 19.96 -2.66 32.03
C ALA A 25 21.31 -2.11 32.51
N THR A 26 21.40 -0.81 32.77
CA THR A 26 22.63 -0.16 33.26
C THR A 26 22.99 -0.63 34.67
N ALA A 27 22.00 -0.69 35.57
CA ALA A 27 22.17 -1.18 36.94
C ALA A 27 22.65 -2.64 36.97
N SER A 28 22.20 -3.48 36.03
CA SER A 28 22.63 -4.89 35.93
C SER A 28 24.13 -5.07 35.68
N CYS A 29 24.82 -4.04 35.19
CA CYS A 29 26.26 -4.06 34.94
C CYS A 29 27.09 -3.55 36.14
N ALA A 30 26.44 -2.95 37.15
CA ALA A 30 27.14 -2.29 38.25
C ALA A 30 27.67 -3.27 39.31
N CYS A 31 26.94 -4.36 39.61
CA CYS A 31 27.35 -5.37 40.58
C CYS A 31 26.69 -6.74 40.32
N ALA A 32 27.25 -7.80 40.92
CA ALA A 32 26.76 -9.17 40.75
C ALA A 32 25.32 -9.38 41.27
N SER A 33 24.96 -8.74 42.39
CA SER A 33 23.61 -8.85 42.97
C SER A 33 22.55 -8.23 42.04
N PHE A 34 22.80 -7.04 41.50
CA PHE A 34 21.90 -6.42 40.52
C PHE A 34 21.85 -7.21 39.22
N ASN A 35 22.98 -7.76 38.77
CA ASN A 35 23.01 -8.64 37.61
C ASN A 35 22.10 -9.86 37.82
N ALA A 36 22.21 -10.53 38.96
CA ALA A 36 21.41 -11.71 39.30
C ALA A 36 19.91 -11.39 39.34
N ILE A 37 19.51 -10.32 40.04
CA ILE A 37 18.09 -9.91 40.12
C ILE A 37 17.55 -9.49 38.75
N SER A 38 18.34 -8.76 37.95
CA SER A 38 17.94 -8.32 36.60
C SER A 38 17.78 -9.47 35.58
N LYS A 39 18.06 -10.72 35.95
CA LYS A 39 17.77 -11.89 35.11
C LYS A 39 16.35 -12.40 35.32
N GLU A 40 15.62 -11.91 36.33
CA GLU A 40 14.23 -12.28 36.54
C GLU A 40 13.33 -11.69 35.45
N GLU A 41 12.65 -12.58 34.72
CA GLU A 41 11.77 -12.23 33.60
C GLU A 41 10.59 -11.36 34.02
N ARG A 42 10.10 -11.48 35.26
CA ARG A 42 8.97 -10.69 35.78
C ARG A 42 9.24 -9.18 35.76
N LEU A 43 10.48 -8.76 36.04
CA LEU A 43 10.87 -7.35 35.98
C LEU A 43 10.73 -6.82 34.55
N TRP A 44 11.19 -7.61 33.58
CA TRP A 44 11.12 -7.23 32.17
C TRP A 44 9.70 -7.36 31.61
N GLU A 45 8.89 -8.30 32.09
CA GLU A 45 7.47 -8.41 31.75
C GLU A 45 6.70 -7.16 32.17
N ASP A 46 6.91 -6.66 33.40
CA ASP A 46 6.32 -5.43 33.91
C ASP A 46 6.75 -4.22 33.04
N ILE A 47 8.05 -4.12 32.71
CA ILE A 47 8.61 -3.06 31.85
C ILE A 47 8.02 -3.12 30.43
N CYS A 48 7.98 -4.30 29.81
CA CYS A 48 7.40 -4.49 28.48
C CYS A 48 5.92 -4.13 28.48
N SER A 49 5.17 -4.57 29.49
CA SER A 49 3.73 -4.29 29.62
C SER A 49 3.42 -2.81 29.85
N SER A 50 4.33 -2.08 30.50
CA SER A 50 4.24 -0.63 30.64
C SER A 50 4.62 0.11 29.36
N THR A 51 5.61 -0.38 28.62
CA THR A 51 6.12 0.25 27.39
C THR A 51 5.19 -0.03 26.20
N TRP A 52 4.72 -1.25 26.09
CA TRP A 52 3.93 -1.81 24.99
C TRP A 52 2.72 -2.57 25.56
N PRO A 53 1.57 -1.90 25.74
CA PRO A 53 0.37 -2.48 26.33
C PRO A 53 -0.10 -3.79 25.69
N SER A 54 0.18 -4.00 24.40
CA SER A 54 -0.15 -5.23 23.68
C SER A 54 0.51 -6.47 24.28
N THR A 55 1.64 -6.34 24.99
CA THR A 55 2.34 -7.47 25.63
C THR A 55 1.64 -7.98 26.89
N LYS A 56 0.57 -7.32 27.36
CA LYS A 56 -0.27 -7.81 28.47
C LYS A 56 -1.14 -8.99 28.07
N ARG A 57 -1.39 -9.20 26.77
CA ARG A 57 -2.24 -10.29 26.29
C ARG A 57 -1.52 -11.64 26.41
N ASP A 58 -2.21 -12.66 26.89
CA ASP A 58 -1.61 -13.97 27.17
C ASP A 58 -1.03 -14.68 25.92
N ASP A 59 -1.63 -14.46 24.75
CA ASP A 59 -1.12 -14.95 23.46
C ASP A 59 0.23 -14.31 23.10
N VAL A 60 0.35 -13.00 23.30
CA VAL A 60 1.60 -12.25 23.09
C VAL A 60 2.66 -12.61 24.14
N LYS A 61 2.27 -12.80 25.40
CA LYS A 61 3.20 -13.28 26.45
C LYS A 61 3.80 -14.63 26.06
N SER A 62 2.96 -15.56 25.60
CA SER A 62 3.39 -16.87 25.13
C SER A 62 4.35 -16.76 23.93
N LEU A 63 4.06 -15.86 22.99
CA LEU A 63 4.96 -15.55 21.87
C LEU A 63 6.32 -15.04 22.37
N ILE A 64 6.34 -14.03 23.25
CA ILE A 64 7.59 -13.44 23.77
C ILE A 64 8.43 -14.49 24.53
N LEU A 65 7.79 -15.33 25.34
CA LEU A 65 8.48 -16.42 26.01
C LEU A 65 9.08 -17.42 25.00
N SER A 66 8.38 -17.72 23.91
CA SER A 66 8.86 -18.63 22.86
C SER A 66 10.04 -18.08 22.04
N THR A 67 10.17 -16.76 21.95
CA THR A 67 11.24 -16.05 21.21
C THR A 67 12.48 -15.74 22.05
N GLY A 68 12.46 -16.05 23.35
CA GLY A 68 13.61 -15.97 24.24
C GLY A 68 13.42 -15.10 25.50
N GLY A 69 12.19 -14.67 25.79
CA GLY A 69 11.83 -13.95 27.01
C GLY A 69 11.70 -12.44 26.84
N PHE A 70 11.11 -11.79 27.84
CA PHE A 70 10.84 -10.36 27.90
C PHE A 70 12.12 -9.53 27.95
N LYS A 71 13.18 -10.00 28.63
CA LYS A 71 14.46 -9.29 28.64
C LYS A 71 15.03 -9.14 27.23
N LYS A 72 15.04 -10.23 26.48
CA LYS A 72 15.50 -10.23 25.08
C LYS A 72 14.57 -9.39 24.22
N PHE A 73 13.26 -9.57 24.33
CA PHE A 73 12.28 -8.79 23.56
C PHE A 73 12.43 -7.28 23.80
N TYR A 74 12.64 -6.84 25.04
CA TYR A 74 12.90 -5.43 25.34
C TYR A 74 14.21 -4.95 24.71
N ALA A 75 15.30 -5.71 24.88
CA ALA A 75 16.58 -5.38 24.27
C ALA A 75 16.50 -5.32 22.74
N ASP A 76 15.60 -6.12 22.15
CA ASP A 76 15.40 -6.19 20.71
C ASP A 76 14.57 -5.03 20.15
N CYS A 77 13.49 -4.67 20.84
CA CYS A 77 12.47 -3.73 20.34
C CYS A 77 12.64 -2.30 20.86
N PHE A 78 13.35 -2.10 21.98
CA PHE A 78 13.52 -0.76 22.55
C PHE A 78 14.52 0.09 21.74
N PRO A 79 15.69 -0.41 21.33
CA PRO A 79 16.57 0.36 20.44
C PRO A 79 15.94 0.56 19.05
N LEU A 80 16.20 1.71 18.42
CA LEU A 80 15.74 2.05 17.07
C LEU A 80 16.70 1.47 16.03
N ILE A 81 16.19 1.00 14.91
CA ILE A 81 17.02 0.59 13.76
C ILE A 81 17.76 1.81 13.23
N VAL A 82 19.08 1.69 13.11
CA VAL A 82 19.92 2.75 12.53
C VAL A 82 20.75 2.17 11.39
N ASN A 83 20.75 2.87 10.26
CA ASN A 83 21.61 2.53 9.14
C ASN A 83 22.67 3.62 8.97
N LYS A 84 23.94 3.25 9.22
CA LYS A 84 25.11 4.11 9.07
C LYS A 84 25.69 4.07 7.66
N ASP A 85 25.37 3.04 6.89
CA ASP A 85 25.88 2.80 5.54
C ASP A 85 24.86 3.28 4.50
N VAL A 86 24.50 4.57 4.52
CA VAL A 86 23.75 5.16 3.40
C VAL A 86 24.72 5.37 2.25
N PRO A 87 24.58 4.69 1.10
CA PRO A 87 25.53 4.83 0.01
C PRO A 87 25.66 6.28 -0.43
N GLU A 88 26.89 6.74 -0.64
CA GLU A 88 27.09 7.97 -1.40
C GLU A 88 26.50 7.78 -2.78
N PHE A 89 25.65 8.72 -3.17
CA PHE A 89 25.02 8.71 -4.46
C PHE A 89 26.10 8.84 -5.56
N LYS A 90 26.31 7.76 -6.31
CA LYS A 90 27.19 7.72 -7.47
C LYS A 90 26.35 7.38 -8.69
N TRP A 91 26.27 8.31 -9.64
CA TRP A 91 25.89 7.93 -11.00
C TRP A 91 26.88 6.90 -11.49
N ARG A 92 26.38 5.72 -11.84
CA ARG A 92 27.11 4.98 -12.85
C ARG A 92 26.83 5.69 -14.17
N ASP A 93 27.87 6.25 -14.78
CA ASP A 93 27.85 6.89 -16.11
C ASP A 93 27.41 5.94 -17.23
N ASN A 94 27.13 4.70 -16.87
CA ASN A 94 26.42 3.71 -17.64
C ASN A 94 25.62 2.90 -16.60
N PRO A 95 24.29 2.79 -16.64
CA PRO A 95 23.69 1.63 -16.02
C PRO A 95 24.23 0.44 -16.81
N GLU A 96 25.36 -0.12 -16.38
CA GLU A 96 25.50 -1.56 -16.37
C GLU A 96 24.28 -2.04 -15.57
N TYR A 97 23.13 -2.17 -16.25
CA TYR A 97 22.43 -3.43 -16.25
C TYR A 97 23.55 -4.44 -16.32
N PRO A 98 23.89 -5.13 -15.23
CA PRO A 98 25.02 -6.03 -15.29
C PRO A 98 24.65 -6.98 -16.41
N GLU A 99 25.48 -7.00 -17.46
CA GLU A 99 25.10 -7.49 -18.78
C GLU A 99 24.71 -8.97 -18.76
N GLU A 100 24.82 -9.64 -17.63
CA GLU A 100 24.31 -10.97 -17.36
C GLU A 100 23.75 -11.01 -15.93
N TRP A 101 22.52 -10.53 -15.71
CA TRP A 101 21.68 -11.18 -14.71
C TRP A 101 20.97 -12.25 -15.50
N THR A 102 21.35 -13.50 -15.28
CA THR A 102 20.60 -14.62 -15.84
C THR A 102 19.14 -14.49 -15.41
N GLU A 103 18.20 -14.94 -16.25
CA GLU A 103 16.78 -14.98 -15.86
C GLU A 103 16.59 -15.66 -14.48
N ALA A 104 17.49 -16.57 -14.07
CA ALA A 104 17.52 -17.19 -12.75
C ALA A 104 17.87 -16.23 -11.59
N GLU A 105 18.71 -15.21 -11.79
CA GLU A 105 19.07 -14.20 -10.77
C GLU A 105 18.01 -13.10 -10.65
N TYR A 106 17.32 -12.78 -11.74
CA TYR A 106 16.19 -11.84 -11.75
C TYR A 106 14.85 -12.49 -11.31
N TYR A 107 14.68 -13.81 -11.55
CA TYR A 107 13.50 -14.58 -11.13
C TYR A 107 13.70 -15.42 -9.85
N GLY A 108 14.94 -15.49 -9.35
CA GLY A 108 15.32 -16.05 -8.06
C GLY A 108 15.02 -17.54 -7.94
N ASP A 109 15.93 -18.38 -8.44
CA ASP A 109 16.24 -19.68 -7.82
C ASP A 109 17.22 -19.43 -6.65
N TYR A 110 16.75 -18.71 -5.64
CA TYR A 110 17.44 -18.67 -4.36
C TYR A 110 17.08 -19.97 -3.65
N ASP A 111 18.05 -20.86 -3.69
CA ASP A 111 18.28 -22.09 -2.93
C ASP A 111 17.31 -22.31 -1.74
N GLU A 112 16.85 -23.55 -1.58
CA GLU A 112 15.84 -24.05 -0.64
C GLU A 112 16.15 -23.85 0.88
N LEU A 113 17.05 -22.95 1.27
CA LEU A 113 17.46 -22.70 2.64
C LEU A 113 16.85 -21.40 3.20
N GLU A 114 15.72 -21.60 3.91
CA GLU A 114 14.90 -20.62 4.66
C GLU A 114 13.80 -19.89 3.87
N LYS A 115 12.83 -20.65 3.36
CA LYS A 115 11.52 -20.11 2.94
C LYS A 115 10.89 -19.31 4.09
N VAL A 116 10.86 -17.98 3.94
CA VAL A 116 10.18 -17.03 4.83
C VAL A 116 8.71 -16.99 4.41
N SER A 117 7.81 -17.23 5.33
CA SER A 117 6.36 -17.20 5.09
C SER A 117 5.75 -15.93 5.68
N PRO A 118 4.69 -15.36 5.07
CA PRO A 118 3.91 -14.30 5.70
C PRO A 118 3.38 -14.66 7.10
N SER A 119 3.11 -15.94 7.35
CA SER A 119 2.67 -16.46 8.66
C SER A 119 3.75 -16.41 9.74
N ASP A 120 5.02 -16.26 9.35
CA ASP A 120 6.13 -16.22 10.30
C ASP A 120 6.17 -14.87 11.04
N PHE A 121 5.50 -13.84 10.52
CA PHE A 121 5.53 -12.49 11.07
C PHE A 121 4.32 -12.19 11.96
N VAL A 122 4.55 -11.42 13.02
CA VAL A 122 3.51 -10.86 13.89
C VAL A 122 3.80 -9.37 14.05
N SER A 123 2.79 -8.53 13.86
CA SER A 123 2.88 -7.09 14.13
C SER A 123 2.25 -6.79 15.49
N ILE A 124 3.02 -6.15 16.38
CA ILE A 124 2.55 -5.62 17.66
C ILE A 124 2.58 -4.10 17.53
N VAL A 125 1.40 -3.48 17.57
CA VAL A 125 1.23 -2.05 17.32
C VAL A 125 0.62 -1.37 18.54
N ASP A 126 1.36 -0.47 19.16
CA ASP A 126 0.93 0.32 20.30
C ASP A 126 1.14 1.81 20.01
N ILE A 127 0.14 2.62 20.34
CA ILE A 127 0.15 4.07 20.14
C ILE A 127 -0.22 4.74 21.46
N GLN A 128 0.61 5.69 21.88
CA GLN A 128 0.42 6.48 23.08
C GLN A 128 0.35 7.96 22.71
N TYR A 129 -0.53 8.70 23.38
CA TYR A 129 -0.58 10.15 23.35
C TYR A 129 -0.40 10.67 24.79
N LYS A 130 0.66 11.45 25.07
CA LYS A 130 0.98 11.96 26.42
C LYS A 130 0.89 10.86 27.50
N GLU A 131 1.58 9.74 27.26
CA GLU A 131 1.62 8.54 28.13
C GLU A 131 0.29 7.75 28.23
N LYS A 132 -0.82 8.26 27.71
CA LYS A 132 -2.08 7.53 27.61
C LYS A 132 -2.08 6.64 26.37
N THR A 133 -2.39 5.35 26.54
CA THR A 133 -2.54 4.44 25.39
C THR A 133 -3.83 4.72 24.66
N ILE A 134 -3.74 4.98 23.36
CA ILE A 134 -4.88 5.29 22.49
C ILE A 134 -5.19 4.15 21.51
N CYS A 135 -4.20 3.32 21.19
CA CYS A 135 -4.39 2.13 20.37
C CYS A 135 -3.41 1.03 20.81
N SER A 136 -3.88 -0.21 20.86
CA SER A 136 -3.08 -1.40 21.19
C SER A 136 -3.65 -2.59 20.43
N LYS A 137 -2.91 -3.10 19.45
CA LYS A 137 -3.42 -4.12 18.53
C LYS A 137 -2.29 -5.04 18.06
N VAL A 138 -2.66 -6.31 17.87
CA VAL A 138 -1.76 -7.38 17.43
C VAL A 138 -2.33 -7.98 16.15
N ILE A 139 -1.48 -8.12 15.13
CA ILE A 139 -1.82 -8.76 13.85
C ILE A 139 -0.93 -9.98 13.70
N TRP A 140 -1.55 -11.15 13.58
CA TRP A 140 -0.87 -12.42 13.32
C TRP A 140 -0.78 -12.68 11.82
N GLY A 141 0.44 -12.88 11.32
CA GLY A 141 0.72 -12.95 9.89
C GLY A 141 0.71 -11.58 9.21
N ILE A 142 0.96 -11.59 7.89
CA ILE A 142 0.71 -10.43 7.04
C ILE A 142 -0.74 -10.49 6.55
N PRO A 143 -1.59 -9.47 6.80
CA PRO A 143 -2.96 -9.45 6.34
C PRO A 143 -3.08 -9.67 4.84
N ASN A 144 -4.11 -10.41 4.44
CA ASN A 144 -4.38 -10.77 3.05
C ASN A 144 -3.26 -11.61 2.37
N ALA A 145 -2.15 -11.94 3.01
CA ALA A 145 -1.05 -12.69 2.40
C ALA A 145 -1.28 -14.22 2.39
N ASN A 146 -2.49 -14.68 2.07
CA ASN A 146 -2.83 -16.11 2.06
C ASN A 146 -1.93 -16.86 1.07
N ALA A 147 -1.18 -17.83 1.58
CA ALA A 147 -0.17 -18.60 0.85
C ALA A 147 -0.70 -19.34 -0.40
N TYR A 148 -2.01 -19.50 -0.51
CA TYR A 148 -2.65 -20.26 -1.59
C TYR A 148 -2.69 -19.55 -2.94
N ASN A 149 -2.61 -18.22 -3.00
CA ASN A 149 -2.94 -17.50 -4.24
C ASN A 149 -1.80 -16.71 -4.90
N GLY A 150 -0.56 -16.70 -4.35
CA GLY A 150 0.63 -16.06 -4.98
C GLY A 150 0.56 -14.55 -5.24
N TRP A 151 -0.63 -13.94 -5.16
CA TRP A 151 -0.92 -12.56 -5.49
C TRP A 151 -0.17 -11.56 -4.62
N PHE A 152 -0.04 -11.87 -3.32
CA PHE A 152 0.72 -11.06 -2.37
C PHE A 152 2.15 -10.81 -2.84
N SER A 153 2.81 -11.83 -3.41
CA SER A 153 4.22 -11.76 -3.81
C SER A 153 4.53 -10.63 -4.80
N ASP A 154 3.57 -10.31 -5.67
CA ASP A 154 3.73 -9.29 -6.72
C ASP A 154 2.97 -7.99 -6.41
N CYS A 155 2.22 -7.92 -5.30
CA CYS A 155 1.47 -6.73 -4.89
C CYS A 155 2.34 -5.74 -4.10
N PRO A 156 2.11 -4.43 -4.23
CA PRO A 156 2.69 -3.43 -3.34
C PRO A 156 2.45 -3.79 -1.88
N PHE A 157 3.52 -3.87 -1.09
CA PHE A 157 3.44 -4.26 0.30
C PHE A 157 2.77 -3.17 1.14
N ARG A 158 1.71 -3.56 1.85
CA ARG A 158 0.96 -2.70 2.75
C ARG A 158 0.32 -3.52 3.86
N ILE A 159 0.42 -3.05 5.10
CA ILE A 159 -0.32 -3.57 6.25
C ILE A 159 -1.23 -2.47 6.77
N ASP A 160 -2.54 -2.66 6.67
CA ASP A 160 -3.54 -1.74 7.23
C ASP A 160 -4.03 -2.24 8.59
N LEU A 161 -3.97 -1.38 9.61
CA LEU A 161 -4.43 -1.72 10.96
C LEU A 161 -5.97 -1.70 11.07
N PHE A 162 -6.62 -0.76 10.37
CA PHE A 162 -8.07 -0.62 10.29
C PHE A 162 -8.56 -1.19 8.96
N SER A 163 -8.67 -2.52 8.88
CA SER A 163 -9.23 -3.17 7.69
C SER A 163 -10.75 -2.94 7.64
N TYR A 164 -11.29 -2.67 6.44
CA TYR A 164 -12.73 -2.53 6.17
C TYR A 164 -13.44 -3.90 6.31
N SER A 165 -13.62 -4.39 7.54
CA SER A 165 -14.56 -5.49 7.78
C SER A 165 -15.98 -4.92 7.70
N ARG A 166 -16.71 -5.32 6.65
CA ARG A 166 -18.07 -4.89 6.35
C ARG A 166 -19.13 -5.31 7.40
N ASP A 167 -18.71 -6.05 8.43
CA ASP A 167 -19.58 -6.68 9.43
C ASP A 167 -19.26 -6.29 10.88
N ASP A 168 -18.36 -5.32 11.13
CA ASP A 168 -18.08 -4.84 12.49
C ASP A 168 -18.62 -3.42 12.69
N ASP A 169 -19.85 -3.32 13.19
CA ASP A 169 -20.55 -2.06 13.53
C ASP A 169 -19.85 -1.24 14.64
N HIS A 170 -18.68 -1.69 15.14
CA HIS A 170 -17.87 -1.00 16.16
C HIS A 170 -16.36 -1.15 15.93
N ALA A 171 -15.85 -0.96 14.70
CA ALA A 171 -14.41 -0.97 14.43
C ALA A 171 -13.69 0.22 15.10
N GLY A 172 -13.44 0.10 16.41
CA GLY A 172 -12.54 0.88 17.27
C GLY A 172 -12.17 2.27 16.77
N GLU A 173 -13.13 3.18 16.70
CA GLU A 173 -12.89 4.57 16.36
C GLU A 173 -12.07 5.21 17.49
N VAL A 174 -10.75 5.29 17.31
CA VAL A 174 -9.87 5.93 18.29
C VAL A 174 -10.05 7.43 18.15
N THR A 175 -10.70 8.03 19.14
CA THR A 175 -10.94 9.47 19.21
C THR A 175 -10.01 10.13 20.23
N LEU A 176 -9.48 11.30 19.87
CA LEU A 176 -8.73 12.17 20.76
C LEU A 176 -9.48 13.47 20.91
N SER A 177 -9.60 13.94 22.15
CA SER A 177 -10.33 15.16 22.49
C SER A 177 -9.48 16.09 23.36
N VAL A 178 -9.97 17.30 23.63
CA VAL A 178 -9.34 18.21 24.60
C VAL A 178 -9.23 17.57 26.00
N SER A 179 -10.14 16.66 26.37
CA SER A 179 -10.03 15.93 27.65
C SER A 179 -8.81 15.00 27.71
N ASP A 180 -8.28 14.60 26.55
CA ASP A 180 -7.05 13.81 26.43
C ASP A 180 -5.79 14.69 26.44
N GLY A 181 -5.95 16.01 26.56
CA GLY A 181 -4.86 16.98 26.57
C GLY A 181 -4.50 17.53 25.18
N LEU A 182 -5.40 17.43 24.19
CA LEU A 182 -5.27 18.18 22.94
C LEU A 182 -5.46 19.69 23.18
N PRO A 183 -4.69 20.56 22.50
CA PRO A 183 -4.92 21.99 22.57
C PRO A 183 -6.27 22.36 21.93
N PRO A 184 -7.03 23.32 22.49
CA PRO A 184 -8.23 23.83 21.85
C PRO A 184 -7.84 24.60 20.58
N VAL A 185 -8.52 24.29 19.46
CA VAL A 185 -8.30 24.96 18.17
C VAL A 185 -9.56 25.72 17.77
N THR A 186 -9.40 27.03 17.58
CA THR A 186 -10.48 27.95 17.18
C THR A 186 -10.81 27.86 15.69
N SER A 187 -9.83 27.55 14.82
CA SER A 187 -10.05 27.26 13.40
C SER A 187 -8.97 26.35 12.83
N ILE A 188 -9.41 25.27 12.18
CA ILE A 188 -8.52 24.31 11.51
C ILE A 188 -7.85 24.91 10.25
N GLU A 189 -8.44 25.96 9.68
CA GLU A 189 -7.87 26.67 8.53
C GLU A 189 -6.70 27.58 8.93
N GLY A 190 -6.66 28.02 10.19
CA GLY A 190 -5.56 28.82 10.75
C GLY A 190 -4.35 28.00 11.22
N GLU A 191 -4.51 26.70 11.48
CA GLU A 191 -3.44 25.80 11.93
C GLU A 191 -2.53 25.38 10.76
N ARG A 192 -1.45 26.14 10.56
CA ARG A 192 -0.34 25.81 9.61
C ARG A 192 0.54 24.68 10.18
N LYS A 193 1.53 24.18 9.41
CA LYS A 193 2.47 23.11 9.83
C LYS A 193 3.21 23.39 11.16
N GLU A 194 3.33 24.65 11.57
CA GLU A 194 3.92 25.10 12.85
C GLU A 194 2.86 25.48 13.92
N GLY A 195 1.59 25.15 13.66
CA GLY A 195 0.49 25.41 14.57
C GLY A 195 0.59 24.59 15.86
N LYS A 196 -0.11 25.05 16.91
CA LYS A 196 -0.03 24.43 18.24
C LYS A 196 -0.53 23.00 18.21
N LEU A 197 -1.58 22.71 17.45
CA LEU A 197 -2.11 21.35 17.33
C LEU A 197 -1.07 20.41 16.71
N TRP A 198 -0.33 20.88 15.71
CA TRP A 198 0.67 20.08 15.03
C TRP A 198 1.86 19.75 15.91
N GLN A 199 2.38 20.74 16.63
CA GLN A 199 3.48 20.54 17.57
C GLN A 199 3.07 19.53 18.67
N GLU A 200 1.87 19.69 19.23
CA GLU A 200 1.36 18.79 20.26
C GLU A 200 1.13 17.36 19.75
N LEU A 201 0.61 17.17 18.54
CA LEU A 201 0.46 15.83 17.95
C LEU A 201 1.81 15.19 17.62
N ARG A 202 2.76 15.97 17.10
CA ARG A 202 4.09 15.49 16.72
C ARG A 202 4.89 15.05 17.95
N ASP A 203 4.86 15.86 19.01
CA ASP A 203 5.65 15.66 20.22
C ASP A 203 4.93 14.76 21.23
N GLY A 204 3.60 14.77 21.21
CA GLY A 204 2.76 14.00 22.14
C GLY A 204 2.49 12.56 21.71
N ILE A 205 2.56 12.24 20.40
CA ILE A 205 2.31 10.88 19.90
C ILE A 205 3.60 10.07 19.87
N ARG A 206 3.54 8.92 20.54
CA ARG A 206 4.55 7.86 20.47
C ARG A 206 3.96 6.61 19.85
N LEU A 207 4.56 6.13 18.76
CA LEU A 207 4.13 4.93 18.05
C LEU A 207 5.20 3.84 18.16
N SER A 208 4.79 2.60 18.43
CA SER A 208 5.63 1.41 18.33
C SER A 208 4.98 0.44 17.35
N TRP A 209 5.71 0.10 16.28
CA TRP A 209 5.31 -0.96 15.35
C TRP A 209 6.40 -2.02 15.35
N ILE A 210 6.21 -3.02 16.20
CA ILE A 210 7.16 -4.10 16.40
C ILE A 210 6.78 -5.25 15.47
N ILE A 211 7.76 -5.71 14.69
CA ILE A 211 7.65 -6.93 13.92
C ILE A 211 8.39 -8.04 14.67
N VAL A 212 7.72 -9.17 14.87
CA VAL A 212 8.30 -10.39 15.43
C VAL A 212 8.30 -11.46 14.35
N ASN A 213 9.43 -12.10 14.12
CA ASN A 213 9.50 -13.32 13.33
C ASN A 213 9.55 -14.54 14.26
N THR A 214 8.50 -15.35 14.23
CA THR A 214 8.30 -16.50 15.10
C THR A 214 9.32 -17.62 14.83
N LYS A 215 9.70 -17.81 13.56
CA LYS A 215 10.65 -18.82 13.11
C LYS A 215 12.09 -18.45 13.45
N ALA A 216 12.48 -17.21 13.17
CA ALA A 216 13.80 -16.68 13.48
C ALA A 216 13.96 -16.32 14.97
N LYS A 217 12.87 -16.24 15.73
CA LYS A 217 12.83 -15.80 17.14
C LYS A 217 13.51 -14.44 17.33
N GLN A 218 13.26 -13.53 16.41
CA GLN A 218 13.79 -12.16 16.44
C GLN A 218 12.64 -11.16 16.41
N ALA A 219 12.86 -10.01 17.03
CA ALA A 219 11.93 -8.89 16.97
C ALA A 219 12.69 -7.59 16.71
N ALA A 220 12.02 -6.60 16.12
CA ALA A 220 12.53 -5.25 16.00
C ALA A 220 11.38 -4.25 15.88
N ASN A 221 11.59 -3.04 16.37
CA ASN A 221 10.67 -1.93 16.15
C ASN A 221 11.03 -1.20 14.85
N LEU A 222 10.09 -1.14 13.91
CA LEU A 222 10.27 -0.46 12.62
C LEU A 222 9.85 1.01 12.63
N SER A 223 9.27 1.47 13.73
CA SER A 223 8.86 2.86 13.91
C SER A 223 9.96 3.72 14.53
N SER A 224 9.87 5.03 14.26
CA SER A 224 10.78 6.04 14.81
C SER A 224 10.46 6.46 16.25
N TRP A 225 9.48 5.85 16.93
CA TRP A 225 8.82 6.37 18.14
C TRP A 225 8.09 7.69 17.95
N CYS A 226 8.78 8.75 17.53
CA CYS A 226 8.21 10.07 17.32
C CYS A 226 7.95 10.32 15.83
N ALA A 227 7.03 11.23 15.52
CA ALA A 227 6.70 11.55 14.14
C ALA A 227 7.87 12.26 13.45
N LEU A 228 8.31 11.69 12.31
CA LEU A 228 9.38 12.25 11.49
C LEU A 228 8.91 13.51 10.76
N ASP A 229 7.71 13.43 10.17
CA ASP A 229 7.08 14.53 9.47
C ASP A 229 5.55 14.46 9.60
N GLY A 230 4.89 15.59 9.37
CA GLY A 230 3.44 15.69 9.36
C GLY A 230 2.96 16.66 8.27
N GLN A 231 1.85 16.33 7.63
CA GLN A 231 1.26 17.17 6.59
C GLN A 231 -0.27 17.14 6.68
N ARG A 232 -0.90 18.31 6.44
CA ARG A 232 -2.33 18.38 6.18
C ARG A 232 -2.64 17.78 4.81
N HIS A 233 -3.55 16.83 4.75
CA HIS A 233 -3.95 16.23 3.49
C HIS A 233 -4.83 17.22 2.70
N TRP A 234 -4.48 17.50 1.44
CA TRP A 234 -5.28 18.30 0.50
C TRP A 234 -6.13 17.32 -0.34
N PRO A 235 -7.43 17.54 -0.66
CA PRO A 235 -8.27 18.75 -0.50
C PRO A 235 -9.07 18.83 0.78
N THR A 236 -9.32 17.67 1.40
CA THR A 236 -10.10 17.57 2.64
C THR A 236 -9.27 18.16 3.76
N ASN A 237 -9.36 19.48 3.91
CA ASN A 237 -8.78 20.33 4.95
C ASN A 237 -9.02 19.84 6.41
N GLN A 238 -9.66 18.70 6.60
CA GLN A 238 -9.96 18.04 7.87
C GLN A 238 -9.00 16.87 8.17
N ASP A 239 -8.21 16.40 7.21
CA ASP A 239 -7.35 15.21 7.39
C ASP A 239 -5.89 15.62 7.70
N PHE A 240 -5.30 15.01 8.73
CA PHE A 240 -3.95 15.23 9.26
C PHE A 240 -3.14 13.95 9.12
N LEU A 241 -1.97 14.00 8.48
CA LEU A 241 -1.07 12.86 8.30
C LEU A 241 0.18 13.02 9.15
N LEU A 242 0.57 11.97 9.87
CA LEU A 242 1.85 11.84 10.54
C LEU A 242 2.59 10.63 9.97
N HIS A 243 3.89 10.79 9.73
CA HIS A 243 4.74 9.73 9.21
C HIS A 243 5.77 9.31 10.26
N PHE A 244 5.88 8.00 10.46
CA PHE A 244 6.89 7.35 11.29
C PHE A 244 7.65 6.36 10.41
N GLY A 245 8.84 5.94 10.84
CA GLY A 245 9.57 4.95 10.06
C GLY A 245 11.04 4.86 10.36
N THR A 246 11.68 3.94 9.64
CA THR A 246 13.12 3.65 9.74
C THR A 246 13.67 3.38 8.34
N ILE A 247 14.97 3.54 8.17
CA ILE A 247 15.68 3.19 6.94
C ILE A 247 16.32 1.82 7.15
N VAL A 248 16.05 0.90 6.23
CA VAL A 248 16.50 -0.48 6.31
C VAL A 248 17.40 -0.80 5.09
N PRO A 249 18.54 -1.47 5.27
CA PRO A 249 19.32 -2.00 4.17
C PRO A 249 18.54 -3.07 3.41
N ALA A 250 18.63 -3.02 2.09
CA ALA A 250 18.09 -4.00 1.16
C ALA A 250 19.18 -4.44 0.17
N LYS A 251 20.43 -4.55 0.66
CA LYS A 251 21.57 -5.10 -0.08
C LYS A 251 21.19 -6.51 -0.54
N ASP A 252 21.47 -6.81 -1.80
CA ASP A 252 21.14 -8.10 -2.46
C ASP A 252 19.63 -8.43 -2.58
N ILE A 253 18.73 -7.53 -2.17
CA ILE A 253 17.27 -7.69 -2.32
C ILE A 253 16.73 -6.76 -3.41
N LEU A 254 17.20 -5.51 -3.45
CA LEU A 254 16.75 -4.49 -4.40
C LEU A 254 17.95 -3.76 -5.03
N PRO A 255 17.85 -3.34 -6.31
CA PRO A 255 18.89 -2.54 -6.97
C PRO A 255 19.22 -1.25 -6.22
N CYS A 256 18.23 -0.67 -5.54
CA CYS A 256 18.34 0.57 -4.79
C CYS A 256 19.05 0.43 -3.43
N GLN A 257 19.36 -0.81 -2.98
CA GLN A 257 20.10 -1.17 -1.76
C GLN A 257 19.57 -0.64 -0.42
N LEU A 258 18.63 0.29 -0.41
CA LEU A 258 17.99 0.89 0.75
C LEU A 258 16.49 1.00 0.51
N ILE A 259 15.75 0.85 1.61
CA ILE A 259 14.31 1.10 1.64
C ILE A 259 13.95 1.94 2.85
N LYS A 260 12.89 2.71 2.70
CA LYS A 260 12.22 3.41 3.78
C LYS A 260 11.01 2.60 4.22
N CYS A 261 10.99 2.22 5.49
CA CYS A 261 9.76 1.80 6.15
C CYS A 261 8.93 3.06 6.42
N ILE A 262 7.72 3.11 5.88
CA ILE A 262 6.81 4.25 5.97
C ILE A 262 5.59 3.80 6.75
N ILE A 263 5.39 4.37 7.93
CA ILE A 263 4.19 4.16 8.74
C ILE A 263 3.40 5.46 8.70
N THR A 264 2.21 5.40 8.13
CA THR A 264 1.35 6.57 7.93
C THR A 264 0.18 6.49 8.89
N MET A 265 0.00 7.54 9.68
CA MET A 265 -1.10 7.71 10.62
C MET A 265 -1.96 8.89 10.19
N LYS A 266 -3.26 8.67 9.99
CA LYS A 266 -4.20 9.68 9.50
C LYS A 266 -5.29 9.98 10.52
N PHE A 267 -5.30 11.21 11.01
CA PHE A 267 -6.41 11.73 11.79
C PHE A 267 -7.38 12.53 10.93
N ARG A 268 -8.67 12.42 11.20
CA ARG A 268 -9.71 13.30 10.66
C ARG A 268 -10.27 14.14 11.78
N VAL A 269 -10.33 15.44 11.56
CA VAL A 269 -11.01 16.38 12.45
C VAL A 269 -12.50 16.24 12.22
N THR A 270 -13.23 15.82 13.25
CA THR A 270 -14.69 15.63 13.16
C THR A 270 -15.46 16.84 13.68
N HIS A 271 -14.91 17.57 14.66
CA HIS A 271 -15.52 18.77 15.22
C HIS A 271 -14.49 19.88 15.46
N VAL A 272 -14.83 21.09 15.02
CA VAL A 272 -14.11 22.35 15.27
C VAL A 272 -15.12 23.33 15.86
N GLU A 273 -14.68 24.16 16.79
CA GLU A 273 -15.52 25.03 17.64
C GLU A 273 -16.63 25.79 16.89
N GLY A 274 -17.84 25.76 17.45
CA GLY A 274 -18.99 26.57 17.02
C GLY A 274 -20.11 26.73 18.05
N SER A 275 -20.22 25.85 19.07
CA SER A 275 -21.28 25.95 20.09
C SER A 275 -20.98 25.24 21.42
N GLY A 276 -19.75 25.34 21.95
CA GLY A 276 -19.41 24.82 23.28
C GLY A 276 -18.94 23.35 23.34
N THR A 277 -18.61 22.74 22.21
CA THR A 277 -17.94 21.43 22.14
C THR A 277 -16.51 21.55 21.61
N HIS A 278 -15.61 20.77 22.20
CA HIS A 278 -14.16 20.85 22.02
C HIS A 278 -13.65 20.11 20.77
N THR A 279 -12.46 20.50 20.27
CA THR A 279 -11.78 19.85 19.13
C THR A 279 -11.65 18.33 19.34
N THR A 280 -12.10 17.54 18.36
CA THR A 280 -12.02 16.08 18.38
C THR A 280 -11.39 15.55 17.09
N LEU A 281 -10.43 14.62 17.23
CA LEU A 281 -9.71 13.97 16.14
C LEU A 281 -9.99 12.47 16.16
N ASN A 282 -10.33 11.91 15.01
CA ASN A 282 -10.57 10.48 14.87
C ASN A 282 -9.44 9.86 14.04
N LEU A 283 -8.81 8.83 14.54
CA LEU A 283 -7.82 8.06 13.78
C LEU A 283 -8.55 7.21 12.73
N THR A 284 -8.39 7.59 11.46
CA THR A 284 -9.09 6.97 10.32
C THR A 284 -8.24 5.96 9.57
N GLU A 285 -6.92 6.10 9.62
CA GLU A 285 -6.00 5.22 8.91
C GLU A 285 -4.73 5.06 9.73
N LEU A 286 -4.25 3.82 9.81
CA LEU A 286 -2.90 3.53 10.24
C LEU A 286 -2.39 2.37 9.39
N CYS A 287 -1.33 2.63 8.63
CA CYS A 287 -0.76 1.62 7.74
C CYS A 287 0.77 1.64 7.74
N MET A 288 1.36 0.50 7.39
CA MET A 288 2.79 0.35 7.13
C MET A 288 3.00 -0.01 5.66
N GLN A 289 3.96 0.64 5.02
CA GLN A 289 4.40 0.38 3.65
C GLN A 289 5.94 0.37 3.59
N LEU A 290 6.50 -0.28 2.57
CA LEU A 290 7.93 -0.25 2.29
C LEU A 290 8.13 0.43 0.94
N GLY A 291 8.89 1.52 0.92
CA GLY A 291 9.21 2.27 -0.29
C GLY A 291 10.70 2.16 -0.62
N ASP A 292 11.04 2.03 -1.89
CA ASP A 292 12.42 2.10 -2.36
C ASP A 292 12.90 3.56 -2.56
N MET A 293 14.18 3.70 -2.92
CA MET A 293 14.80 5.00 -3.19
C MET A 293 14.14 5.74 -4.35
N GLU A 294 13.58 5.02 -5.33
CA GLU A 294 12.90 5.60 -6.48
C GLU A 294 11.48 6.06 -6.17
N GLY A 295 10.94 5.67 -5.01
CA GLY A 295 9.59 6.00 -4.55
C GLY A 295 8.55 4.95 -4.93
N ALA A 296 8.94 3.82 -5.51
CA ALA A 296 8.04 2.71 -5.75
C ALA A 296 7.87 1.87 -4.48
N HIS A 297 6.71 1.22 -4.35
CA HIS A 297 6.45 0.31 -3.26
C HIS A 297 7.10 -1.04 -3.52
N VAL A 298 7.77 -1.58 -2.51
CA VAL A 298 8.35 -2.92 -2.55
C VAL A 298 7.21 -3.94 -2.65
N ASN A 299 7.36 -4.95 -3.52
CA ASN A 299 6.36 -6.01 -3.65
C ASN A 299 6.34 -6.95 -2.42
N GLY A 300 5.28 -7.74 -2.26
CA GLY A 300 5.13 -8.62 -1.10
C GLY A 300 6.20 -9.72 -0.98
N ARG A 301 6.81 -10.18 -2.08
CA ARG A 301 7.91 -11.18 -1.99
C ARG A 301 9.15 -10.53 -1.36
N ASN A 302 9.60 -9.42 -1.93
CA ASN A 302 10.79 -8.71 -1.50
C ASN A 302 10.60 -8.10 -0.11
N SER A 303 9.37 -7.70 0.25
CA SER A 303 9.09 -7.18 1.58
C SER A 303 9.36 -8.18 2.69
N LEU A 304 9.09 -9.48 2.50
CA LEU A 304 9.40 -10.50 3.53
C LEU A 304 10.91 -10.60 3.79
N PHE A 305 11.72 -10.50 2.74
CA PHE A 305 13.18 -10.48 2.86
C PHE A 305 13.66 -9.20 3.53
N VAL A 306 13.10 -8.05 3.15
CA VAL A 306 13.41 -6.76 3.79
C VAL A 306 13.04 -6.77 5.27
N LEU A 307 11.87 -7.31 5.65
CA LEU A 307 11.47 -7.43 7.05
C LEU A 307 12.42 -8.35 7.82
N LYS A 308 12.84 -9.47 7.22
CA LYS A 308 13.85 -10.36 7.81
C LYS A 308 15.18 -9.66 8.00
N GLU A 309 15.62 -8.84 7.04
CA GLU A 309 16.85 -8.07 7.13
C GLU A 309 16.76 -6.97 8.19
N ALA A 310 15.60 -6.31 8.31
CA ALA A 310 15.33 -5.33 9.36
C ALA A 310 15.53 -5.89 10.77
N LEU A 311 15.20 -7.17 10.98
CA LEU A 311 15.40 -7.85 12.27
C LEU A 311 16.88 -8.05 12.62
N ARG A 312 17.80 -7.94 11.65
CA ARG A 312 19.25 -8.14 11.85
C ARG A 312 20.04 -6.83 11.88
N CYS A 313 19.38 -5.71 11.61
CA CYS A 313 20.03 -4.41 11.54
C CYS A 313 20.63 -3.97 12.87
N ASP A 314 21.66 -3.13 12.77
CA ASP A 314 22.21 -2.41 13.89
C ASP A 314 21.15 -1.51 14.53
N ARG A 315 21.22 -1.39 15.85
CA ARG A 315 20.24 -0.64 16.63
C ARG A 315 20.90 0.29 17.61
N SER A 316 20.28 1.44 17.84
CA SER A 316 20.77 2.45 18.76
C SER A 316 19.64 3.09 19.55
N LYS A 317 19.95 3.54 20.77
CA LYS A 317 19.06 4.40 21.57
C LYS A 317 19.20 5.88 21.18
N ASP A 318 20.21 6.20 20.37
CA ASP A 318 20.46 7.55 19.89
C ASP A 318 19.50 7.91 18.75
N TYR A 319 18.51 8.72 19.10
CA TYR A 319 17.53 9.24 18.15
C TYR A 319 18.16 10.12 17.06
N GLY A 320 19.28 10.79 17.34
CA GLY A 320 19.99 11.62 16.38
C GLY A 320 20.48 10.83 15.17
N LEU A 321 20.99 9.62 15.40
CA LEU A 321 21.45 8.72 14.33
C LEU A 321 20.31 8.28 13.41
N LEU A 322 19.12 8.03 13.95
CA LEU A 322 17.94 7.72 13.14
C LEU A 322 17.55 8.90 12.24
N ILE A 323 17.50 10.10 12.81
CA ILE A 323 17.16 11.33 12.08
C ILE A 323 18.18 11.60 10.98
N GLU A 324 19.47 11.42 11.28
CA GLU A 324 20.54 11.56 10.30
C GLU A 324 20.38 10.56 9.14
N SER A 325 20.10 9.29 9.44
CA SER A 325 19.85 8.25 8.43
C SER A 325 18.67 8.62 7.53
N CYS A 326 17.55 9.06 8.11
CA CYS A 326 16.38 9.55 7.37
C CYS A 326 16.68 10.78 6.50
N ARG A 327 17.51 11.71 7.00
CA ARG A 327 17.93 12.91 6.26
C ARG A 327 18.82 12.55 5.07
N LEU A 328 19.79 11.66 5.27
CA LEU A 328 20.66 11.16 4.21
C LEU A 328 19.87 10.44 3.12
N TYR A 329 18.96 9.54 3.52
CA TYR A 329 18.03 8.88 2.59
C TYR A 329 17.26 9.89 1.75
N SER A 330 16.67 10.90 2.39
CA SER A 330 15.85 11.91 1.69
C SER A 330 16.70 12.74 0.73
N LYS A 331 17.95 13.06 1.09
CA LYS A 331 18.90 13.76 0.21
C LYS A 331 19.21 12.94 -1.04
N VAL A 332 19.56 11.66 -0.88
CA VAL A 332 19.88 10.79 -2.02
C VAL A 332 18.65 10.55 -2.90
N GLN A 333 17.48 10.36 -2.30
CA GLN A 333 16.23 10.23 -3.05
C GLN A 333 15.91 11.48 -3.89
N SER A 334 16.15 12.69 -3.38
CA SER A 334 15.98 13.91 -4.16
C SER A 334 16.96 14.01 -5.31
N GLN A 335 18.23 13.63 -5.11
CA GLN A 335 19.24 13.60 -6.17
C GLN A 335 18.82 12.65 -7.32
N ILE A 336 18.43 11.42 -6.98
CA ILE A 336 17.90 10.43 -7.95
C ILE A 336 16.74 11.04 -8.76
N LYS A 337 15.81 11.72 -8.10
CA LYS A 337 14.65 12.34 -8.77
C LYS A 337 15.07 13.48 -9.70
N GLU A 338 15.93 14.39 -9.24
CA GLU A 338 16.41 15.54 -10.02
C GLU A 338 17.09 15.07 -11.31
N GLU A 339 17.94 14.06 -11.23
CA GLU A 339 18.64 13.59 -12.41
C GLU A 339 17.86 12.62 -13.28
N LYS A 340 16.85 11.91 -12.76
CA LYS A 340 15.83 11.29 -13.62
C LYS A 340 15.19 12.34 -14.52
N VAL A 341 14.83 13.51 -13.95
CA VAL A 341 14.30 14.63 -14.75
C VAL A 341 15.35 15.17 -15.74
N LEU A 342 16.62 15.30 -15.33
CA LEU A 342 17.68 15.74 -16.25
C LEU A 342 17.93 14.75 -17.39
N TYR A 343 17.91 13.45 -17.12
CA TYR A 343 18.08 12.39 -18.11
C TYR A 343 16.90 12.39 -19.10
N GLU A 344 15.66 12.46 -18.60
CA GLU A 344 14.46 12.62 -19.41
C GLU A 344 14.53 13.88 -20.28
N ASN A 345 15.13 14.97 -19.79
CA ASN A 345 15.34 16.17 -20.57
C ASN A 345 16.45 15.99 -21.63
N ARG A 346 17.56 15.30 -21.32
CA ARG A 346 18.65 15.02 -22.29
C ARG A 346 18.18 14.12 -23.44
N GLU A 347 17.37 13.10 -23.17
CA GLU A 347 16.79 12.25 -24.22
C GLU A 347 15.80 13.01 -25.12
N LYS A 348 15.11 14.04 -24.59
CA LYS A 348 14.25 14.91 -25.41
C LYS A 348 15.03 15.81 -26.36
N PHE A 349 16.29 16.16 -26.04
CA PHE A 349 17.06 17.15 -26.81
C PHE A 349 18.17 16.59 -27.68
N GLY A 350 18.68 15.37 -27.43
CA GLY A 350 19.71 14.72 -28.24
C GLY A 350 21.05 15.48 -28.32
N PRO A 351 22.18 14.80 -28.59
CA PRO A 351 23.47 15.48 -28.78
C PRO A 351 23.53 16.34 -30.06
N ASP A 352 22.65 16.09 -31.03
CA ASP A 352 22.64 16.75 -32.34
C ASP A 352 21.47 17.72 -32.55
N GLY A 353 20.94 18.37 -31.50
CA GLY A 353 19.95 19.47 -31.65
C GLY A 353 18.69 19.14 -32.49
N GLN A 354 18.45 17.87 -32.81
CA GLN A 354 17.27 17.38 -33.47
C GLN A 354 16.30 16.96 -32.37
N VAL A 355 15.19 17.69 -32.31
CA VAL A 355 14.06 17.42 -31.42
C VAL A 355 13.52 16.02 -31.73
N GLY A 356 14.01 15.02 -30.98
CA GLY A 356 13.35 13.74 -30.86
C GLY A 356 12.01 13.99 -30.18
N ARG A 357 10.92 14.00 -30.94
CA ARG A 357 9.56 14.11 -30.39
C ARG A 357 9.24 12.85 -29.58
N HIS A 358 9.70 12.82 -28.34
CA HIS A 358 9.13 11.99 -27.30
C HIS A 358 8.20 12.86 -26.47
N SER A 359 6.92 12.79 -26.82
CA SER A 359 5.84 13.40 -26.06
C SER A 359 5.72 12.67 -24.72
N GLN A 360 6.30 13.22 -23.65
CA GLN A 360 5.68 13.09 -22.34
C GLN A 360 4.32 13.78 -22.46
N SER A 361 3.24 13.00 -22.51
CA SER A 361 1.91 13.57 -22.35
C SER A 361 1.71 13.90 -20.87
N HIS A 362 2.15 15.09 -20.47
CA HIS A 362 1.24 15.90 -19.67
C HIS A 362 -0.07 16.00 -20.49
N LEU A 363 -1.23 15.83 -19.87
CA LEU A 363 -2.45 16.42 -20.40
C LEU A 363 -2.27 17.96 -20.35
N SER A 364 -1.40 18.49 -21.22
CA SER A 364 -1.25 19.90 -21.48
C SER A 364 -2.34 20.30 -22.46
N GLY A 365 -3.57 20.31 -21.95
CA GLY A 365 -4.77 20.60 -22.71
C GLY A 365 -5.96 20.03 -21.98
N GLU A 366 -6.79 20.92 -21.42
CA GLU A 366 -8.13 20.55 -21.02
C GLU A 366 -8.87 20.10 -22.28
N VAL A 367 -9.08 18.79 -22.44
CA VAL A 367 -9.80 18.24 -23.59
C VAL A 367 -11.28 18.38 -23.31
N THR A 368 -11.87 19.38 -23.97
CA THR A 368 -13.25 19.79 -23.80
C THR A 368 -14.04 19.44 -25.07
N LEU A 369 -15.13 18.68 -24.93
CA LEU A 369 -16.09 18.42 -25.99
C LEU A 369 -17.32 19.29 -25.76
N SER A 370 -17.81 19.92 -26.82
CA SER A 370 -18.91 20.88 -26.78
C SER A 370 -19.92 20.63 -27.91
N VAL A 371 -21.01 21.41 -27.93
CA VAL A 371 -22.03 21.35 -29.01
C VAL A 371 -21.43 21.69 -30.38
N SER A 372 -20.39 22.52 -30.45
CA SER A 372 -19.66 22.79 -31.70
C SER A 372 -18.86 21.60 -32.22
N ASP A 373 -18.61 20.59 -31.38
CA ASP A 373 -17.93 19.34 -31.74
C ASP A 373 -18.93 18.23 -32.11
N GLY A 374 -20.21 18.57 -32.28
CA GLY A 374 -21.28 17.65 -32.68
C GLY A 374 -22.08 17.04 -31.53
N LEU A 375 -21.85 17.44 -30.27
CA LEU A 375 -22.66 16.96 -29.16
C LEU A 375 -24.11 17.47 -29.24
N PRO A 376 -25.12 16.60 -29.04
CA PRO A 376 -26.50 17.03 -29.04
C PRO A 376 -26.78 17.92 -27.83
N PRO A 377 -27.60 18.98 -27.97
CA PRO A 377 -27.95 19.82 -26.84
C PRO A 377 -28.83 19.06 -25.85
N VAL A 378 -28.41 19.01 -24.59
CA VAL A 378 -29.13 18.32 -23.52
C VAL A 378 -29.76 19.35 -22.58
N THR A 379 -31.08 19.26 -22.38
CA THR A 379 -31.86 20.17 -21.52
C THR A 379 -31.73 19.85 -20.03
N SER A 380 -31.55 18.58 -19.68
CA SER A 380 -31.20 18.12 -18.33
C SER A 380 -30.41 16.83 -18.41
N ILE A 381 -29.20 16.85 -17.85
CA ILE A 381 -28.37 15.66 -17.73
C ILE A 381 -29.07 14.60 -16.89
N GLU A 382 -29.86 14.96 -15.90
CA GLU A 382 -30.59 14.00 -15.05
C GLU A 382 -31.67 13.23 -15.82
N GLY A 383 -32.19 13.78 -16.92
CA GLY A 383 -33.20 13.16 -17.78
C GLY A 383 -32.68 12.21 -18.87
N GLU A 384 -31.37 12.22 -19.16
CA GLU A 384 -30.78 11.43 -20.26
C GLU A 384 -30.70 9.93 -19.93
N ARG A 385 -31.45 9.09 -20.66
CA ARG A 385 -31.40 7.63 -20.50
C ARG A 385 -30.16 7.04 -21.17
N LYS A 386 -29.74 5.82 -20.80
CA LYS A 386 -28.58 5.11 -21.41
C LYS A 386 -28.69 4.94 -22.95
N GLU A 387 -29.91 5.01 -23.48
CA GLU A 387 -30.24 4.97 -24.92
C GLU A 387 -30.54 6.35 -25.51
N GLY A 388 -30.31 7.42 -24.74
CA GLY A 388 -30.51 8.80 -25.17
C GLY A 388 -29.51 9.24 -26.25
N LYS A 389 -29.85 10.33 -26.94
CA LYS A 389 -29.06 10.83 -28.09
C LYS A 389 -27.61 11.15 -27.71
N LEU A 390 -27.38 11.70 -26.51
CA LEU A 390 -26.02 11.98 -26.03
C LEU A 390 -25.16 10.72 -25.94
N TRP A 391 -25.73 9.61 -25.46
CA TRP A 391 -24.98 8.36 -25.29
C TRP A 391 -24.68 7.67 -26.62
N GLN A 392 -25.59 7.77 -27.60
CA GLN A 392 -25.35 7.27 -28.95
C GLN A 392 -24.21 8.04 -29.62
N GLU A 393 -24.26 9.38 -29.57
CA GLU A 393 -23.21 10.22 -30.16
C GLU A 393 -21.85 10.05 -29.47
N LEU A 394 -21.81 9.91 -28.14
CA LEU A 394 -20.56 9.62 -27.42
C LEU A 394 -20.00 8.23 -27.74
N ARG A 395 -20.87 7.23 -27.89
CA ARG A 395 -20.46 5.85 -28.22
C ARG A 395 -19.95 5.72 -29.65
N ASP A 396 -20.64 6.36 -30.59
CA ASP A 396 -20.39 6.22 -32.03
C ASP A 396 -19.36 7.25 -32.53
N GLY A 397 -19.29 8.42 -31.89
CA GLY A 397 -18.40 9.52 -32.23
C GLY A 397 -16.99 9.42 -31.64
N ILE A 398 -16.82 8.81 -30.46
CA ILE A 398 -15.50 8.71 -29.83
C ILE A 398 -14.75 7.48 -30.32
N ARG A 399 -13.56 7.71 -30.87
CA ARG A 399 -12.61 6.64 -31.22
C ARG A 399 -11.37 6.68 -30.34
N LEU A 400 -10.99 5.52 -29.80
CA LEU A 400 -9.81 5.38 -28.96
C LEU A 400 -8.76 4.47 -29.62
N SER A 401 -7.50 4.87 -29.55
CA SER A 401 -6.33 4.03 -29.88
C SER A 401 -5.33 4.08 -28.72
N TRP A 402 -5.22 2.97 -27.98
CA TRP A 402 -4.25 2.80 -26.91
C TRP A 402 -3.16 1.82 -27.35
N ILE A 403 -2.08 2.36 -27.92
CA ILE A 403 -1.03 1.57 -28.56
C ILE A 403 0.12 1.37 -27.58
N ILE A 404 0.43 0.11 -27.28
CA ILE A 404 1.62 -0.26 -26.52
C ILE A 404 2.71 -0.67 -27.49
N VAL A 405 3.91 -0.12 -27.29
CA VAL A 405 5.10 -0.42 -28.08
C VAL A 405 6.15 -1.06 -27.18
N ASN A 406 6.56 -2.29 -27.50
CA ASN A 406 7.71 -2.93 -26.90
C ASN A 406 8.94 -2.68 -27.79
N THR A 407 9.80 -1.76 -27.37
CA THR A 407 11.00 -1.35 -28.10
C THR A 407 12.03 -2.46 -28.21
N LYS A 408 12.13 -3.35 -27.21
CA LYS A 408 13.05 -4.50 -27.21
C LYS A 408 12.60 -5.59 -28.18
N ALA A 409 11.31 -5.93 -28.17
CA ALA A 409 10.73 -6.93 -29.07
C ALA A 409 10.41 -6.38 -30.47
N LYS A 410 10.54 -5.06 -30.67
CA LYS A 410 10.13 -4.34 -31.90
C LYS A 410 8.69 -4.65 -32.31
N GLN A 411 7.81 -4.75 -31.32
CA GLN A 411 6.40 -5.08 -31.50
C GLN A 411 5.51 -3.95 -30.98
N ALA A 412 4.37 -3.75 -31.61
CA ALA A 412 3.35 -2.81 -31.15
C ALA A 412 1.95 -3.39 -31.37
N ALA A 413 1.03 -3.14 -30.44
CA ALA A 413 -0.38 -3.52 -30.56
C ALA A 413 -1.28 -2.44 -29.97
N ASN A 414 -2.45 -2.26 -30.59
CA ASN A 414 -3.53 -1.46 -30.03
C ASN A 414 -4.36 -2.35 -29.09
N LEU A 415 -4.53 -1.90 -27.84
CA LEU A 415 -5.29 -2.62 -26.80
C LEU A 415 -6.67 -2.01 -26.54
N SER A 416 -7.00 -0.91 -27.19
CA SER A 416 -8.36 -0.38 -27.17
C SER A 416 -9.22 -0.98 -28.28
N SER A 417 -10.49 -1.18 -27.97
CA SER A 417 -11.51 -1.20 -29.00
C SER A 417 -11.57 0.17 -29.68
N TRP A 418 -11.83 0.21 -30.98
CA TRP A 418 -11.97 1.48 -31.69
C TRP A 418 -13.20 2.27 -31.26
N CYS A 419 -14.33 1.61 -31.01
CA CYS A 419 -15.53 2.25 -30.45
C CYS A 419 -15.77 1.79 -29.01
N ALA A 420 -16.55 2.57 -28.25
CA ALA A 420 -16.87 2.25 -26.86
C ALA A 420 -17.73 0.99 -26.78
N LEU A 421 -17.35 0.08 -25.87
CA LEU A 421 -18.09 -1.17 -25.62
C LEU A 421 -19.36 -0.91 -24.80
N ASP A 422 -19.25 -0.05 -23.78
CA ASP A 422 -20.37 0.40 -22.97
C ASP A 422 -20.08 1.75 -22.32
N GLY A 423 -21.12 2.43 -21.85
CA GLY A 423 -21.03 3.67 -21.10
C GLY A 423 -21.93 3.64 -19.87
N GLN A 424 -21.48 4.25 -18.77
CA GLN A 424 -22.28 4.37 -17.55
C GLN A 424 -22.07 5.71 -16.86
N ARG A 425 -23.06 6.13 -16.09
CA ARG A 425 -22.94 7.28 -15.17
C ARG A 425 -22.18 6.85 -13.93
N HIS A 426 -21.33 7.74 -13.42
CA HIS A 426 -20.64 7.52 -12.15
C HIS A 426 -21.47 8.09 -10.99
N TRP A 427 -21.87 7.24 -10.05
CA TRP A 427 -22.55 7.60 -8.80
C TRP A 427 -21.49 7.94 -7.73
N PRO A 428 -21.64 8.95 -6.84
CA PRO A 428 -22.85 9.70 -6.47
C PRO A 428 -22.98 11.11 -7.05
N THR A 429 -21.98 11.61 -7.77
CA THR A 429 -21.92 13.01 -8.20
C THR A 429 -22.80 13.35 -9.41
N ASN A 430 -23.33 12.36 -10.16
CA ASN A 430 -24.16 12.52 -11.37
C ASN A 430 -23.57 13.43 -12.49
N GLN A 431 -22.38 13.97 -12.28
CA GLN A 431 -21.67 14.88 -13.19
C GLN A 431 -20.58 14.18 -14.00
N ASP A 432 -20.25 12.93 -13.66
CA ASP A 432 -19.17 12.17 -14.29
C ASP A 432 -19.74 11.02 -15.16
N PHE A 433 -19.23 10.90 -16.38
CA PHE A 433 -19.58 9.92 -17.41
C PHE A 433 -18.39 9.00 -17.66
N LEU A 434 -18.62 7.69 -17.73
CA LEU A 434 -17.59 6.70 -18.03
C LEU A 434 -17.89 6.01 -19.35
N LEU A 435 -16.92 5.98 -20.25
CA LEU A 435 -16.92 5.13 -21.44
C LEU A 435 -15.85 4.05 -21.29
N HIS A 436 -16.22 2.80 -21.57
CA HIS A 436 -15.31 1.68 -21.50
C HIS A 436 -14.96 1.22 -22.91
N PHE A 437 -13.66 1.18 -23.20
CA PHE A 437 -13.08 0.54 -24.36
C PHE A 437 -12.37 -0.71 -23.88
N GLY A 438 -12.19 -1.71 -24.73
CA GLY A 438 -11.47 -2.89 -24.25
C GLY A 438 -11.31 -4.01 -25.25
N THR A 439 -10.47 -4.95 -24.87
CA THR A 439 -10.19 -6.15 -25.62
C THR A 439 -9.98 -7.33 -24.68
N ILE A 440 -10.19 -8.55 -25.18
CA ILE A 440 -9.89 -9.78 -24.46
C ILE A 440 -8.52 -10.27 -24.90
N VAL A 441 -7.66 -10.53 -23.93
CA VAL A 441 -6.28 -10.96 -24.15
C VAL A 441 -6.09 -12.37 -23.58
N PRO A 442 -5.42 -13.28 -24.31
CA PRO A 442 -5.06 -14.58 -23.77
C PRO A 442 -4.01 -14.45 -22.67
N ALA A 443 -4.18 -15.24 -21.62
CA ALA A 443 -3.29 -15.37 -20.48
C ALA A 443 -2.95 -16.85 -20.23
N LYS A 444 -2.77 -17.60 -21.34
CA LYS A 444 -2.41 -19.03 -21.30
C LYS A 444 -1.11 -19.21 -20.51
N ASP A 445 -1.12 -20.16 -19.59
CA ASP A 445 0.01 -20.47 -18.69
C ASP A 445 0.46 -19.31 -17.78
N ILE A 446 -0.30 -18.20 -17.74
CA ILE A 446 -0.01 -17.02 -16.90
C ILE A 446 -1.03 -16.92 -15.75
N LEU A 447 -2.33 -17.13 -16.03
CA LEU A 447 -3.39 -17.14 -15.02
C LEU A 447 -4.24 -18.42 -15.12
N PRO A 448 -4.83 -18.91 -14.00
CA PRO A 448 -5.76 -20.03 -14.01
C PRO A 448 -6.94 -19.84 -14.96
N CYS A 449 -7.38 -18.59 -15.12
CA CYS A 449 -8.53 -18.22 -15.94
C CYS A 449 -8.23 -18.13 -17.46
N GLN A 450 -6.96 -18.26 -17.88
CA GLN A 450 -6.46 -18.28 -19.26
C GLN A 450 -6.85 -17.10 -20.19
N LEU A 451 -7.72 -16.19 -19.75
CA LEU A 451 -8.24 -15.03 -20.46
C LEU A 451 -8.36 -13.86 -19.49
N ILE A 452 -8.06 -12.66 -19.97
CA ILE A 452 -8.11 -11.41 -19.20
C ILE A 452 -8.82 -10.36 -20.03
N LYS A 453 -9.59 -9.50 -19.36
CA LYS A 453 -10.21 -8.33 -19.96
C LYS A 453 -9.33 -7.11 -19.74
N CYS A 454 -8.83 -6.54 -20.83
CA CYS A 454 -8.23 -5.22 -20.83
C CYS A 454 -9.34 -4.18 -21.02
N ILE A 455 -9.52 -3.31 -20.03
CA ILE A 455 -10.50 -2.22 -20.05
C ILE A 455 -9.75 -0.91 -20.00
N ILE A 456 -10.08 -0.01 -20.91
CA ILE A 456 -9.67 1.39 -20.86
C ILE A 456 -10.90 2.21 -20.54
N THR A 457 -10.84 2.92 -19.42
CA THR A 457 -11.92 3.73 -18.91
C THR A 457 -11.62 5.19 -19.21
N MET A 458 -12.54 5.83 -19.92
CA MET A 458 -12.49 7.25 -20.27
C MET A 458 -13.56 7.99 -19.48
N LYS A 459 -13.14 8.95 -18.64
CA LYS A 459 -14.02 9.66 -17.71
C LYS A 459 -14.19 11.12 -18.10
N PHE A 460 -15.43 11.51 -18.44
CA PHE A 460 -15.80 12.88 -18.71
C PHE A 460 -16.53 13.49 -17.52
N ARG A 461 -16.26 14.75 -17.21
CA ARG A 461 -17.04 15.56 -16.27
C ARG A 461 -17.82 16.61 -17.02
N VAL A 462 -19.07 16.80 -16.65
CA VAL A 462 -19.87 17.91 -17.18
C VAL A 462 -19.55 19.17 -16.38
N THR A 463 -19.16 20.22 -17.09
CA THR A 463 -18.71 21.48 -16.48
C THR A 463 -19.71 22.64 -16.63
N HIS A 464 -20.67 22.58 -17.56
CA HIS A 464 -21.67 23.63 -17.73
C HIS A 464 -23.02 23.09 -18.25
N VAL A 465 -24.12 23.44 -17.56
CA VAL A 465 -25.50 23.35 -18.07
C VAL A 465 -26.27 24.53 -17.47
N GLU A 466 -26.45 25.62 -18.20
CA GLU A 466 -27.38 26.69 -17.81
C GLU A 466 -28.56 26.77 -18.77
N GLY A 467 -29.72 27.09 -18.19
CA GLY A 467 -30.98 27.24 -18.89
C GLY A 467 -30.99 28.43 -19.85
N SER A 468 -31.69 28.25 -20.96
CA SER A 468 -31.96 29.22 -22.04
C SER A 468 -30.94 29.33 -23.20
N GLY A 469 -30.15 28.30 -23.50
CA GLY A 469 -29.37 28.26 -24.74
C GLY A 469 -28.25 27.22 -24.77
N THR A 470 -28.61 26.01 -25.23
CA THR A 470 -27.79 24.89 -25.74
C THR A 470 -26.25 24.98 -25.71
N HIS A 471 -25.60 24.75 -24.56
CA HIS A 471 -24.18 24.36 -24.53
C HIS A 471 -23.95 23.28 -23.46
N THR A 472 -23.87 22.01 -23.89
CA THR A 472 -23.36 20.90 -23.07
C THR A 472 -21.87 20.79 -23.29
N THR A 473 -21.09 20.90 -22.21
CA THR A 473 -19.63 20.83 -22.24
C THR A 473 -19.13 19.69 -21.37
N LEU A 474 -18.31 18.81 -21.94
CA LEU A 474 -17.73 17.62 -21.30
C LEU A 474 -16.22 17.72 -21.28
N ASN A 475 -15.60 17.65 -20.09
CA ASN A 475 -14.15 17.69 -19.94
C ASN A 475 -13.63 16.29 -19.63
N LEU A 476 -12.65 15.81 -20.40
CA LEU A 476 -11.96 14.57 -20.08
C LEU A 476 -11.12 14.77 -18.81
N THR A 477 -11.48 14.06 -17.75
CA THR A 477 -10.80 14.16 -16.44
C THR A 477 -9.85 13.01 -16.18
N GLU A 478 -10.12 11.84 -16.75
CA GLU A 478 -9.32 10.64 -16.53
C GLU A 478 -9.38 9.74 -17.75
N LEU A 479 -8.25 9.12 -18.07
CA LEU A 479 -8.15 8.04 -19.04
C LEU A 479 -7.18 7.00 -18.49
N CYS A 480 -7.69 5.82 -18.13
CA CYS A 480 -6.90 4.79 -17.46
C CYS A 480 -7.11 3.40 -18.07
N MET A 481 -6.06 2.57 -18.10
CA MET A 481 -6.11 1.19 -18.57
C MET A 481 -5.98 0.24 -17.37
N GLN A 482 -6.83 -0.78 -17.33
CA GLN A 482 -6.87 -1.80 -16.29
C GLN A 482 -6.94 -3.20 -16.92
N LEU A 483 -6.18 -4.13 -16.36
CA LEU A 483 -6.26 -5.54 -16.70
C LEU A 483 -7.00 -6.26 -15.57
N GLY A 484 -8.12 -6.89 -15.89
CA GLY A 484 -8.95 -7.62 -14.94
C GLY A 484 -9.14 -9.08 -15.35
N ASP A 485 -9.02 -9.99 -14.40
CA ASP A 485 -9.24 -11.41 -14.65
C ASP A 485 -10.75 -11.77 -14.76
N MET A 486 -11.06 -13.06 -14.92
CA MET A 486 -12.44 -13.55 -15.03
C MET A 486 -13.24 -13.40 -13.73
N GLU A 487 -12.57 -13.31 -12.59
CA GLU A 487 -13.20 -13.08 -11.29
C GLU A 487 -13.46 -11.58 -11.04
N GLY A 488 -12.84 -10.72 -11.84
CA GLY A 488 -12.93 -9.27 -11.75
C GLY A 488 -11.86 -8.66 -10.84
N ALA A 489 -10.84 -9.41 -10.45
CA ALA A 489 -9.70 -8.90 -9.71
C ALA A 489 -8.69 -8.26 -10.67
N HIS A 490 -8.01 -7.22 -10.19
CA HIS A 490 -6.96 -6.55 -10.95
C HIS A 490 -5.71 -7.43 -11.04
N VAL A 491 -5.15 -7.51 -12.24
CA VAL A 491 -3.93 -8.27 -12.51
C VAL A 491 -2.73 -7.50 -11.96
N ASN A 492 -1.84 -8.18 -11.22
CA ASN A 492 -0.64 -7.55 -10.66
C ASN A 492 0.34 -7.08 -11.76
N GLY A 493 1.32 -6.25 -11.41
CA GLY A 493 2.23 -5.65 -12.40
C GLY A 493 3.05 -6.67 -13.20
N ARG A 494 3.49 -7.76 -12.56
CA ARG A 494 4.26 -8.83 -13.21
C ARG A 494 3.43 -9.56 -14.26
N ASN A 495 2.27 -10.09 -13.86
CA ASN A 495 1.36 -10.80 -14.76
C ASN A 495 0.83 -9.87 -15.84
N SER A 496 0.60 -8.60 -15.52
CA SER A 496 0.24 -7.58 -16.51
C SER A 496 1.28 -7.48 -17.62
N LEU A 497 2.57 -7.46 -17.30
CA LEU A 497 3.63 -7.42 -18.34
C LEU A 497 3.67 -8.69 -19.19
N PHE A 498 3.47 -9.87 -18.60
CA PHE A 498 3.39 -11.12 -19.37
C PHE A 498 2.18 -11.14 -20.30
N VAL A 499 1.03 -10.69 -19.80
CA VAL A 499 -0.22 -10.59 -20.57
C VAL A 499 -0.06 -9.59 -21.70
N LEU A 500 0.58 -8.45 -21.46
CA LEU A 500 0.88 -7.46 -22.50
C LEU A 500 1.89 -7.99 -23.53
N LYS A 501 2.91 -8.72 -23.10
CA LYS A 501 3.87 -9.40 -23.99
C LYS A 501 3.16 -10.43 -24.87
N GLU A 502 2.20 -11.17 -24.32
CA GLU A 502 1.40 -12.13 -25.06
C GLU A 502 0.38 -11.43 -25.99
N ALA A 503 -0.23 -10.33 -25.55
CA ALA A 503 -1.11 -9.48 -26.36
C ALA A 503 -0.40 -8.97 -27.63
N LEU A 504 0.89 -8.62 -27.51
CA LEU A 504 1.71 -8.15 -28.64
C LEU A 504 1.98 -9.25 -29.68
N ARG A 505 1.83 -10.52 -29.31
CA ARG A 505 2.04 -11.71 -30.15
C ARG A 505 0.75 -12.26 -30.74
N CYS A 506 -0.41 -11.79 -30.29
CA CYS A 506 -1.70 -12.25 -30.75
C CYS A 506 -1.98 -11.88 -32.20
N ASP A 507 -2.77 -12.73 -32.87
CA ASP A 507 -3.30 -12.44 -34.20
C ASP A 507 -4.23 -11.23 -34.16
N ARG A 508 -4.09 -10.38 -35.18
CA ARG A 508 -4.79 -9.09 -35.25
C ARG A 508 -5.98 -9.23 -36.18
N SER A 509 -7.18 -9.01 -35.66
CA SER A 509 -8.39 -8.95 -36.47
C SER A 509 -8.80 -7.50 -36.74
N LYS A 510 -9.29 -7.25 -37.96
CA LYS A 510 -9.98 -6.01 -38.33
C LYS A 510 -11.50 -6.11 -38.12
N ASP A 511 -11.99 -7.30 -37.76
CA ASP A 511 -13.41 -7.57 -37.57
C ASP A 511 -13.87 -7.13 -36.18
N TYR A 512 -14.56 -6.00 -36.16
CA TYR A 512 -15.12 -5.43 -34.94
C TYR A 512 -16.28 -6.27 -34.37
N GLY A 513 -17.00 -7.03 -35.21
CA GLY A 513 -18.07 -7.92 -34.78
C GLY A 513 -17.54 -9.04 -33.89
N LEU A 514 -16.41 -9.65 -34.28
CA LEU A 514 -15.73 -10.67 -33.48
C LEU A 514 -15.25 -10.13 -32.12
N LEU A 515 -14.77 -8.88 -32.06
CA LEU A 515 -14.37 -8.24 -30.80
C LEU A 515 -15.57 -8.06 -29.86
N ILE A 516 -16.69 -7.52 -30.35
CA ILE A 516 -17.92 -7.36 -29.54
C ILE A 516 -18.41 -8.71 -29.04
N GLU A 517 -18.43 -9.73 -29.90
CA GLU A 517 -18.87 -11.07 -29.55
C GLU A 517 -17.98 -11.70 -28.47
N SER A 518 -16.66 -11.55 -28.59
CA SER A 518 -15.71 -12.01 -27.57
C SER A 518 -15.91 -11.32 -26.21
N CYS A 519 -16.11 -10.00 -26.20
CA CYS A 519 -16.40 -9.23 -24.98
C CYS A 519 -17.75 -9.61 -24.37
N ARG A 520 -18.75 -9.90 -25.20
CA ARG A 520 -20.09 -10.35 -24.77
C ARG A 520 -20.04 -11.75 -24.16
N LEU A 521 -19.31 -12.68 -24.79
CA LEU A 521 -19.09 -14.03 -24.28
C LEU A 521 -18.32 -13.98 -22.95
N TYR A 522 -17.24 -13.22 -22.88
CA TYR A 522 -16.47 -13.01 -21.64
C TYR A 522 -17.37 -12.51 -20.50
N SER A 523 -18.16 -11.47 -20.76
CA SER A 523 -19.05 -10.88 -19.75
C SER A 523 -20.15 -11.87 -19.30
N LYS A 524 -20.67 -12.70 -20.22
CA LYS A 524 -21.65 -13.75 -19.90
C LYS A 524 -21.05 -14.81 -18.98
N VAL A 525 -19.84 -15.30 -19.27
CA VAL A 525 -19.14 -16.29 -18.44
C VAL A 525 -18.79 -15.71 -17.06
N GLN A 526 -18.33 -14.45 -17.02
CA GLN A 526 -18.05 -13.77 -15.76
C GLN A 526 -19.30 -13.66 -14.86
N SER A 527 -20.47 -13.37 -15.42
CA SER A 527 -21.73 -13.35 -14.64
C SER A 527 -22.11 -14.73 -14.12
N GLN A 528 -21.92 -15.79 -14.91
CA GLN A 528 -22.19 -17.17 -14.49
C GLN A 528 -21.29 -17.60 -13.33
N ILE A 529 -19.99 -17.28 -13.37
CA ILE A 529 -19.04 -17.56 -12.28
C ILE A 529 -19.48 -16.85 -10.99
N LYS A 530 -19.90 -15.57 -11.09
CA LYS A 530 -20.40 -14.81 -9.93
C LYS A 530 -21.68 -15.41 -9.34
N GLU A 531 -22.64 -15.82 -10.18
CA GLU A 531 -23.88 -16.46 -9.73
C GLU A 531 -23.65 -17.83 -9.08
N GLU A 532 -22.70 -18.62 -9.58
CA GLU A 532 -22.33 -19.91 -8.97
C GLU A 532 -21.64 -19.73 -7.62
N LYS A 533 -20.76 -18.73 -7.51
CA LYS A 533 -20.09 -18.39 -6.24
C LYS A 533 -21.10 -18.00 -5.16
N VAL A 534 -22.07 -17.15 -5.49
CA VAL A 534 -23.17 -16.78 -4.58
C VAL A 534 -24.01 -18.00 -4.19
N ARG A 535 -24.29 -18.91 -5.12
CA ARG A 535 -25.01 -20.16 -4.83
C ARG A 535 -24.24 -21.09 -3.91
N TYR A 536 -22.91 -21.15 -4.05
CA TYR A 536 -22.04 -21.97 -3.19
C TYR A 536 -21.95 -21.38 -1.78
N GLU A 537 -21.73 -20.08 -1.64
CA GLU A 537 -21.70 -19.36 -0.36
C GLU A 537 -23.04 -19.47 0.39
N ASN A 538 -24.17 -19.47 -0.32
CA ASN A 538 -25.49 -19.68 0.28
C ASN A 538 -25.74 -21.13 0.74
N ARG A 539 -25.06 -22.12 0.13
CA ARG A 539 -25.11 -23.54 0.56
C ARG A 539 -24.23 -23.80 1.78
N GLU A 540 -23.10 -23.10 1.92
CA GLU A 540 -22.23 -23.24 3.11
C GLU A 540 -22.83 -22.57 4.36
N LYS A 541 -23.59 -21.49 4.20
CA LYS A 541 -24.34 -20.85 5.30
C LYS A 541 -25.55 -21.67 5.79
N SER A 542 -25.91 -22.74 5.08
CA SER A 542 -27.00 -23.66 5.44
C SER A 542 -26.46 -25.07 5.66
N GLY A 543 -25.85 -25.34 6.81
CA GLY A 543 -25.51 -26.71 7.24
C GLY A 543 -26.36 -27.17 8.43
N PRO A 544 -26.46 -28.48 8.75
CA PRO A 544 -26.02 -29.66 8.00
C PRO A 544 -27.18 -30.66 7.78
N ASP A 545 -27.31 -31.24 6.59
CA ASP A 545 -27.82 -32.61 6.51
C ASP A 545 -27.02 -33.41 5.48
N GLY A 546 -26.60 -34.59 5.93
CA GLY A 546 -25.48 -35.32 5.36
C GLY A 546 -25.74 -35.78 3.92
N ARG A 547 -24.92 -35.29 2.99
CA ARG A 547 -24.35 -36.10 1.89
C ARG A 547 -23.17 -35.36 1.27
N VAL A 548 -21.99 -35.95 1.44
CA VAL A 548 -20.76 -35.58 0.74
C VAL A 548 -21.00 -35.72 -0.77
N GLY A 549 -21.25 -34.59 -1.43
CA GLY A 549 -21.30 -34.49 -2.89
C GLY A 549 -19.89 -34.37 -3.44
N ARG A 550 -19.54 -35.26 -4.38
CA ARG A 550 -18.22 -35.38 -5.02
C ARG A 550 -17.69 -34.03 -5.51
N HIS A 551 -16.40 -33.78 -5.24
CA HIS A 551 -15.60 -32.74 -5.87
C HIS A 551 -15.75 -32.79 -7.40
N SER A 552 -16.48 -31.84 -7.98
CA SER A 552 -16.36 -31.49 -9.39
C SER A 552 -15.29 -30.41 -9.51
N GLN A 553 -14.03 -30.83 -9.76
CA GLN A 553 -13.06 -29.95 -10.41
C GLN A 553 -13.70 -29.44 -11.71
N LEU A 554 -13.89 -28.12 -11.81
CA LEU A 554 -14.16 -27.46 -13.08
C LEU A 554 -12.92 -27.62 -13.97
N ARG A 555 -12.82 -28.75 -14.68
CA ARG A 555 -12.08 -28.80 -15.93
C ARG A 555 -12.86 -27.95 -16.92
N LEU A 556 -12.40 -26.71 -17.14
CA LEU A 556 -12.69 -26.00 -18.38
C LEU A 556 -12.20 -26.90 -19.52
N SER A 557 -13.12 -27.65 -20.14
CA SER A 557 -12.79 -28.36 -21.37
C SER A 557 -12.39 -27.32 -22.40
N GLY A 558 -11.17 -27.40 -22.91
CA GLY A 558 -10.55 -26.46 -23.86
C GLY A 558 -11.22 -26.39 -25.24
N ASN A 559 -12.49 -26.77 -25.36
CA ASN A 559 -13.22 -26.88 -26.63
C ASN A 559 -14.19 -25.72 -26.90
N SER A 560 -14.34 -24.74 -25.99
CA SER A 560 -15.28 -23.62 -26.19
C SER A 560 -14.66 -22.35 -26.75
N PHE A 561 -13.32 -22.28 -26.85
CA PHE A 561 -12.58 -21.21 -27.52
C PHE A 561 -11.66 -21.82 -28.58
N GLN A 562 -12.26 -22.40 -29.62
CA GLN A 562 -11.54 -22.52 -30.89
C GLN A 562 -11.39 -21.10 -31.43
N PHE A 563 -10.19 -20.53 -31.29
CA PHE A 563 -9.77 -19.48 -32.20
C PHE A 563 -9.95 -20.05 -33.60
N LEU A 564 -10.89 -19.47 -34.36
CA LEU A 564 -11.08 -19.76 -35.77
C LEU A 564 -9.78 -19.37 -36.47
N HIS A 565 -8.91 -20.35 -36.64
CA HIS A 565 -7.92 -20.35 -37.69
C HIS A 565 -8.68 -20.42 -39.01
N SER A 566 -8.79 -19.28 -39.66
CA SER A 566 -9.02 -19.16 -41.10
C SER A 566 -8.53 -17.81 -41.57
#